data_AF-D3PTC3-F1
#
_entry.id   AF-D3PTC3-F1
#
_cell.length_a   1.000
_cell.length_b   1.000
_cell.length_c   1.000
_cell.angle_alpha   90.00
_cell.angle_beta   90.00
_cell.angle_gamma   90.00
#
_symmetry.space_group_name_H-M   'P 1'
#
loop_
_entity.id
_entity.type
_entity.pdbx_description
1 polymer ?
#
loop_
_entity_poly.entity_id
_entity_poly.type
_entity_poly.pdbx_seq_one_letter_code
_entity_poly.pdbx_strand_id
1 'polypeptide(L)'
;MSFLFANDIPVSSGIITIPRIGRPLAELRLGEEALEIGEAVTLRFEDGTTYRTTVRRGGPSAGITEVFLVGGYDGLSKILPPKDYEGVPAALVVRDLLTEAGEQPGELDLPTVFVRWARRGGTAAEALKAVMARLPDRVWRVLPDGTTWAGAEAWPQGPEGAVVADAAPQRGWFSLLPMPALRPGVVLKGLWDGQVRELGRVERVIHQIGAKLRTAVYVGG
;
A
#
# COMPACT_ATOMS: atom_id res chain seq x y z
N MET A 1 -11.27 22.56 7.82
CA MET A 1 -9.99 21.83 8.02
C MET A 1 -10.03 20.59 7.14
N SER A 2 -8.96 20.29 6.42
CA SER A 2 -8.89 19.08 5.59
C SER A 2 -8.33 17.92 6.41
N PHE A 3 -8.86 16.71 6.21
CA PHE A 3 -8.41 15.50 6.90
C PHE A 3 -7.13 14.91 6.29
N LEU A 4 -6.86 15.23 5.02
CA LEU A 4 -5.75 14.70 4.25
C LEU A 4 -5.13 15.80 3.38
N PHE A 5 -3.80 15.82 3.31
CA PHE A 5 -3.01 16.72 2.48
C PHE A 5 -2.12 15.92 1.54
N ALA A 6 -1.88 16.43 0.33
CA ALA A 6 -0.93 15.92 -0.64
C ALA A 6 0.10 17.02 -0.92
N ASN A 7 1.35 16.89 -0.44
CA ASN A 7 2.36 17.98 -0.50
C ASN A 7 1.78 19.35 -0.05
N ASP A 8 1.07 19.34 1.09
CA ASP A 8 0.35 20.49 1.67
C ASP A 8 -0.88 21.00 0.91
N ILE A 9 -1.20 20.44 -0.26
CA ILE A 9 -2.46 20.68 -0.95
C ILE A 9 -3.60 19.96 -0.22
N PRO A 10 -4.66 20.65 0.23
CA PRO A 10 -5.78 20.00 0.89
C PRO A 10 -6.56 19.10 -0.08
N VAL A 11 -6.78 17.85 0.31
CA VAL A 11 -7.60 16.90 -0.44
C VAL A 11 -9.07 17.14 -0.11
N SER A 12 -9.89 17.37 -1.13
CA SER A 12 -11.34 17.59 -0.97
C SER A 12 -12.12 16.29 -0.79
N SER A 13 -11.77 15.26 -1.56
CA SER A 13 -12.37 13.93 -1.52
C SER A 13 -11.48 12.92 -2.23
N GLY A 14 -11.74 11.63 -2.01
CA GLY A 14 -11.00 10.58 -2.68
C GLY A 14 -10.97 9.28 -1.91
N ILE A 15 -10.22 8.33 -2.43
CA ILE A 15 -10.05 7.02 -1.83
C ILE A 15 -8.57 6.66 -1.82
N ILE A 16 -8.09 6.15 -0.68
CA ILE A 16 -6.77 5.52 -0.57
C ILE A 16 -7.00 4.04 -0.28
N THR A 17 -6.51 3.17 -1.16
CA THR A 17 -6.55 1.71 -1.00
C THR A 17 -5.17 1.19 -0.62
N ILE A 18 -5.07 0.51 0.51
CA ILE A 18 -3.84 -0.07 1.03
C ILE A 18 -4.03 -1.59 1.09
N PRO A 19 -3.46 -2.35 0.14
CA PRO A 19 -3.54 -3.80 0.15
C PRO A 19 -2.47 -4.42 1.06
N ARG A 20 -2.72 -5.62 1.58
CA ARG A 20 -1.70 -6.41 2.28
C ARG A 20 -0.54 -6.82 1.38
N ILE A 21 -0.85 -7.14 0.13
CA ILE A 21 0.12 -7.50 -0.91
C ILE A 21 0.07 -6.44 -2.01
N GLY A 22 1.22 -5.86 -2.33
CA GLY A 22 1.35 -4.84 -3.38
C GLY A 22 1.57 -3.43 -2.84
N ARG A 23 1.27 -2.43 -3.67
CA ARG A 23 1.46 -1.01 -3.32
C ARG A 23 0.13 -0.31 -3.02
N PRO A 24 0.12 0.67 -2.11
CA PRO A 24 -1.00 1.60 -1.95
C PRO A 24 -1.36 2.29 -3.27
N LEU A 25 -2.63 2.61 -3.46
CA LEU A 25 -3.14 3.40 -4.58
C LEU A 25 -4.05 4.49 -4.02
N ALA A 26 -4.01 5.68 -4.60
CA ALA A 26 -4.92 6.75 -4.21
C ALA A 26 -5.53 7.43 -5.45
N GLU A 27 -6.84 7.65 -5.39
CA GLU A 27 -7.61 8.44 -6.35
C GLU A 27 -8.18 9.64 -5.61
N LEU A 28 -7.60 10.82 -5.82
CA LEU A 28 -7.86 12.00 -5.00
C LEU A 28 -8.31 13.18 -5.87
N ARG A 29 -9.14 14.03 -5.27
CA ARG A 29 -9.56 15.32 -5.80
C ARG A 29 -8.92 16.43 -4.98
N LEU A 30 -8.13 17.24 -5.65
CA LEU A 30 -7.41 18.38 -5.07
C LEU A 30 -8.11 19.69 -5.41
N GLY A 31 -7.60 20.79 -4.85
CA GLY A 31 -7.99 22.15 -5.26
C GLY A 31 -7.43 22.53 -6.64
N GLU A 32 -7.24 23.83 -6.86
CA GLU A 32 -6.74 24.35 -8.15
C GLU A 32 -5.26 24.05 -8.41
N GLU A 33 -4.50 23.70 -7.37
CA GLU A 33 -3.08 23.34 -7.51
C GLU A 33 -2.92 21.98 -8.19
N ALA A 34 -2.10 21.95 -9.24
CA ALA A 34 -1.81 20.75 -10.02
C ALA A 34 -0.52 20.10 -9.55
N LEU A 35 -0.56 18.78 -9.37
CA LEU A 35 0.63 17.94 -9.18
C LEU A 35 1.07 17.37 -10.53
N GLU A 36 2.38 17.33 -10.78
CA GLU A 36 2.93 16.86 -12.05
C GLU A 36 3.07 15.33 -12.09
N ILE A 37 2.93 14.72 -13.27
CA ILE A 37 3.17 13.29 -13.44
C ILE A 37 4.65 12.99 -13.14
N GLY A 38 4.89 11.99 -12.28
CA GLY A 38 6.22 11.62 -11.79
C GLY A 38 6.63 12.34 -10.50
N GLU A 39 5.88 13.35 -10.07
CA GLU A 39 6.17 14.08 -8.83
C GLU A 39 6.03 13.15 -7.60
N ALA A 40 6.97 13.29 -6.66
CA ALA A 40 6.90 12.61 -5.37
C ALA A 40 5.92 13.35 -4.44
N VAL A 41 4.95 12.62 -3.89
CA VAL A 41 3.88 13.18 -3.07
C VAL A 41 3.84 12.51 -1.71
N THR A 42 3.92 13.32 -0.66
CA THR A 42 3.62 12.88 0.70
C THR A 42 2.15 13.10 0.99
N LEU A 43 1.41 12.00 1.11
CA LEU A 43 0.07 12.02 1.68
C LEU A 43 0.19 12.10 3.19
N ARG A 44 -0.41 13.12 3.81
CA ARG A 44 -0.34 13.37 5.26
C ARG A 44 -1.76 13.49 5.82
N PHE A 45 -2.11 12.56 6.70
CA PHE A 45 -3.34 12.61 7.47
C PHE A 45 -3.21 13.55 8.67
N GLU A 46 -4.35 13.98 9.20
CA GLU A 46 -4.42 14.85 10.38
C GLU A 46 -3.77 14.23 11.64
N ASP A 47 -3.82 12.90 11.78
CA ASP A 47 -3.20 12.17 12.90
C ASP A 47 -1.67 12.03 12.77
N GLY A 48 -1.07 12.60 11.71
CA GLY A 48 0.36 12.52 11.42
C GLY A 48 0.76 11.28 10.63
N THR A 49 -0.15 10.36 10.33
CA THR A 49 0.14 9.22 9.45
C THR A 49 0.52 9.74 8.06
N THR A 50 1.63 9.27 7.52
CA THR A 50 2.11 9.66 6.20
C THR A 50 2.27 8.46 5.27
N TYR A 51 2.09 8.70 3.96
CA TYR A 51 2.41 7.78 2.89
C TYR A 51 3.22 8.49 1.81
N ARG A 52 4.37 7.92 1.45
CA ARG A 52 5.11 8.32 0.27
C ARG A 52 4.47 7.71 -0.98
N THR A 53 4.12 8.56 -1.92
CA THR A 53 3.50 8.19 -3.19
C THR A 53 4.16 8.93 -4.35
N THR A 54 3.80 8.55 -5.58
CA THR A 54 4.21 9.23 -6.81
C THR A 54 2.98 9.44 -7.68
N VAL A 55 2.87 10.62 -8.31
CA VAL A 55 1.78 10.92 -9.25
C VAL A 55 1.97 10.10 -10.51
N ARG A 56 0.99 9.26 -10.83
CA ARG A 56 1.03 8.44 -12.04
C ARG A 56 0.12 8.97 -13.13
N ARG A 57 -0.97 9.63 -12.76
CA ARG A 57 -1.82 10.42 -13.67
C ARG A 57 -2.37 11.60 -12.91
N GLY A 58 -2.53 12.73 -13.58
CA GLY A 58 -3.15 13.92 -12.99
C GLY A 58 -3.63 14.86 -14.07
N GLY A 59 -4.66 15.63 -13.77
CA GLY A 59 -5.12 16.70 -14.67
C GLY A 59 -6.43 17.34 -14.21
N PRO A 60 -6.75 18.53 -14.76
CA PRO A 60 -8.03 19.17 -14.51
C PRO A 60 -9.17 18.35 -15.13
N SER A 61 -10.21 18.12 -14.36
CA SER A 61 -11.43 17.40 -14.73
C SER A 61 -12.64 18.18 -14.19
N ALA A 62 -13.41 18.79 -15.08
CA ALA A 62 -14.63 19.55 -14.74
C ALA A 62 -14.45 20.60 -13.61
N GLY A 63 -13.33 21.32 -13.60
CA GLY A 63 -13.04 22.38 -12.62
C GLY A 63 -12.44 21.88 -11.29
N ILE A 64 -12.11 20.59 -11.19
CA ILE A 64 -11.42 19.97 -10.05
C ILE A 64 -10.18 19.24 -10.57
N THR A 65 -9.07 19.27 -9.85
CA THR A 65 -7.89 18.47 -10.21
C THR A 65 -8.03 17.06 -9.67
N GLU A 66 -8.08 16.06 -10.56
CA GLU A 66 -8.07 14.65 -10.18
C GLU A 66 -6.68 14.06 -10.36
N VAL A 67 -6.19 13.34 -9.34
CA VAL A 67 -4.88 12.69 -9.35
C VAL A 67 -5.00 11.21 -8.99
N PHE A 68 -4.22 10.39 -9.68
CA PHE A 68 -3.98 8.99 -9.37
C PHE A 68 -2.55 8.84 -8.90
N LEU A 69 -2.40 8.46 -7.63
CA LEU A 69 -1.12 8.27 -6.97
C LEU A 69 -0.89 6.79 -6.71
N VAL A 70 0.38 6.39 -6.73
CA VAL A 70 0.80 5.04 -6.37
C VAL A 70 1.82 5.11 -5.24
N GLY A 71 1.76 4.18 -4.29
CA GLY A 71 2.74 4.10 -3.21
C GLY A 71 4.12 3.72 -3.72
N GLY A 72 5.16 4.28 -3.11
CA GLY A 72 6.55 4.05 -3.48
C GLY A 72 7.05 5.05 -4.52
N TYR A 73 7.94 4.62 -5.41
CA TYR A 73 8.69 5.48 -6.34
C TYR A 73 8.24 5.31 -7.80
N ASP A 74 7.15 4.56 -8.04
CA ASP A 74 6.59 4.19 -9.34
C ASP A 74 7.56 3.48 -10.33
N GLY A 75 8.63 2.90 -9.81
CA GLY A 75 9.60 2.11 -10.54
C GLY A 75 9.09 0.74 -11.00
N LEU A 76 8.06 0.18 -10.34
CA LEU A 76 7.53 -1.16 -10.64
C LEU A 76 7.03 -1.36 -12.09
N SER A 77 6.73 -0.30 -12.84
CA SER A 77 6.36 -0.39 -14.26
C SER A 77 7.54 -0.30 -15.23
N LYS A 78 8.75 -0.05 -14.74
CA LYS A 78 9.95 0.01 -15.56
C LYS A 78 10.27 -1.35 -16.17
N ILE A 79 10.64 -1.34 -17.45
CA ILE A 79 11.12 -2.53 -18.15
C ILE A 79 12.57 -2.79 -17.74
N LEU A 80 12.84 -3.97 -17.21
CA LEU A 80 14.17 -4.42 -16.86
C LEU A 80 14.67 -5.44 -17.89
N PRO A 81 15.98 -5.43 -18.23
CA PRO A 81 16.56 -6.43 -19.11
C PRO A 81 16.57 -7.82 -18.43
N PRO A 82 16.71 -8.91 -19.19
CA PRO A 82 16.97 -10.22 -18.59
C PRO A 82 18.26 -10.20 -17.76
N LYS A 83 18.30 -11.00 -16.70
CA LYS A 83 19.47 -11.13 -15.82
C LYS A 83 19.49 -12.51 -15.18
N ASP A 84 20.65 -13.14 -15.20
CA ASP A 84 20.86 -14.47 -14.63
C ASP A 84 21.53 -14.39 -13.26
N TYR A 85 21.15 -15.31 -12.40
CA TYR A 85 21.60 -15.43 -11.03
C TYR A 85 21.92 -16.90 -10.73
N GLU A 86 23.05 -17.15 -10.07
CA GLU A 86 23.51 -18.49 -9.72
C GLU A 86 23.99 -18.51 -8.26
N GLY A 87 23.44 -19.42 -7.48
CA GLY A 87 23.82 -19.61 -6.07
C GLY A 87 23.56 -18.42 -5.15
N VAL A 88 22.53 -17.60 -5.42
CA VAL A 88 22.25 -16.37 -4.65
C VAL A 88 20.98 -16.47 -3.79
N PRO A 89 20.90 -15.73 -2.67
CA PRO A 89 19.65 -15.56 -1.92
C PRO A 89 18.57 -14.86 -2.75
N ALA A 90 17.31 -15.25 -2.57
CA ALA A 90 16.16 -14.59 -3.19
C ALA A 90 16.07 -13.11 -2.78
N ALA A 91 16.48 -12.77 -1.56
CA ALA A 91 16.60 -11.39 -1.09
C ALA A 91 17.51 -10.53 -1.98
N LEU A 92 18.61 -11.10 -2.50
CA LEU A 92 19.51 -10.39 -3.42
C LEU A 92 18.82 -10.12 -4.76
N VAL A 93 18.13 -11.13 -5.31
CA VAL A 93 17.39 -10.99 -6.57
C VAL A 93 16.32 -9.89 -6.47
N VAL A 94 15.56 -9.85 -5.37
CA VAL A 94 14.55 -8.82 -5.13
C VAL A 94 15.17 -7.45 -4.91
N ARG A 95 16.27 -7.36 -4.15
CA ARG A 95 16.99 -6.10 -3.91
C ARG A 95 17.52 -5.49 -5.20
N ASP A 96 18.18 -6.30 -6.04
CA ASP A 96 18.70 -5.88 -7.33
C ASP A 96 17.57 -5.40 -8.24
N LEU A 97 16.49 -6.17 -8.33
CA LEU A 97 15.32 -5.81 -9.12
C LEU A 97 14.73 -4.47 -8.71
N LEU A 98 14.50 -4.25 -7.41
CA LEU A 98 13.91 -3.02 -6.89
C LEU A 98 14.83 -1.82 -7.15
N THR A 99 16.13 -1.98 -6.88
CA THR A 99 17.14 -0.92 -7.11
C THR A 99 17.22 -0.57 -8.60
N GLU A 100 17.28 -1.56 -9.49
CA GLU A 100 17.29 -1.33 -10.95
C GLU A 100 15.98 -0.68 -11.44
N ALA A 101 14.86 -0.99 -10.79
CA ALA A 101 13.56 -0.38 -11.05
C ALA A 101 13.46 1.09 -10.58
N GLY A 102 14.35 1.53 -9.68
CA GLY A 102 14.26 2.83 -9.02
C GLY A 102 13.35 2.83 -7.79
N GLU A 103 12.97 1.65 -7.29
CA GLU A 103 12.28 1.49 -6.01
C GLU A 103 13.30 1.36 -4.87
N GLN A 104 12.88 1.67 -3.65
CA GLN A 104 13.73 1.54 -2.47
C GLN A 104 13.48 0.20 -1.77
N PRO A 105 14.47 -0.70 -1.67
CA PRO A 105 14.33 -1.93 -0.89
C PRO A 105 14.30 -1.61 0.62
N GLY A 106 13.32 -2.17 1.33
CA GLY A 106 13.26 -2.18 2.80
C GLY A 106 13.87 -3.45 3.39
N GLU A 107 13.24 -3.97 4.44
CA GLU A 107 13.54 -5.28 4.99
C GLU A 107 13.05 -6.40 4.06
N LEU A 108 13.94 -7.34 3.74
CA LEU A 108 13.70 -8.45 2.82
C LEU A 108 14.06 -9.78 3.51
N ASP A 109 13.12 -10.38 4.22
CA ASP A 109 13.25 -11.72 4.83
C ASP A 109 12.87 -12.81 3.81
N LEU A 110 13.82 -13.09 2.90
CA LEU A 110 13.67 -14.08 1.83
C LEU A 110 14.85 -15.08 1.87
N PRO A 111 14.83 -16.05 2.82
CA PRO A 111 16.00 -16.89 3.14
C PRO A 111 16.33 -17.94 2.08
N THR A 112 15.41 -18.23 1.15
CA THR A 112 15.61 -19.21 0.08
C THR A 112 16.80 -18.83 -0.80
N VAL A 113 17.71 -19.78 -1.04
CA VAL A 113 18.80 -19.65 -2.01
C VAL A 113 18.37 -20.27 -3.34
N PHE A 114 18.45 -19.50 -4.41
CA PHE A 114 18.24 -20.01 -5.76
C PHE A 114 19.54 -20.59 -6.30
N VAL A 115 19.54 -21.90 -6.56
CA VAL A 115 20.65 -22.56 -7.25
C VAL A 115 20.85 -21.92 -8.62
N ARG A 116 19.77 -21.74 -9.37
CA ARG A 116 19.72 -20.93 -10.59
C ARG A 116 18.40 -20.18 -10.69
N TRP A 117 18.47 -18.93 -11.08
CA TRP A 117 17.31 -18.09 -11.36
C TRP A 117 17.60 -17.16 -12.54
N ALA A 118 16.68 -17.10 -13.49
CA ALA A 118 16.76 -16.19 -14.61
C ALA A 118 15.56 -15.23 -14.54
N ARG A 119 15.84 -13.93 -14.36
CA ARG A 119 14.85 -12.89 -14.57
C ARG A 119 14.63 -12.74 -16.07
N ARG A 120 13.38 -12.93 -16.52
CA ARG A 120 12.98 -12.59 -17.89
C ARG A 120 12.93 -11.07 -18.08
N GLY A 121 13.24 -10.59 -19.28
CA GLY A 121 12.97 -9.20 -19.63
C GLY A 121 11.47 -8.90 -19.54
N GLY A 122 11.10 -7.75 -18.96
CA GLY A 122 9.71 -7.39 -18.68
C GLY A 122 9.61 -6.33 -17.59
N THR A 123 8.40 -6.07 -17.10
CA THR A 123 8.21 -5.07 -16.03
C THR A 123 8.83 -5.57 -14.72
N ALA A 124 9.34 -4.65 -13.90
CA ALA A 124 9.80 -4.96 -12.55
C ALA A 124 8.70 -5.64 -11.71
N ALA A 125 7.44 -5.23 -11.86
CA ALA A 125 6.29 -5.87 -11.22
C ALA A 125 6.12 -7.35 -11.59
N GLU A 126 6.24 -7.70 -12.88
CA GLU A 126 6.15 -9.09 -13.34
C GLU A 126 7.33 -9.93 -12.83
N ALA A 127 8.53 -9.36 -12.85
CA ALA A 127 9.71 -10.02 -12.32
C ALA A 127 9.61 -10.23 -10.80
N LEU A 128 9.10 -9.26 -10.04
CA LEU A 128 8.86 -9.39 -8.61
C LEU A 128 7.80 -10.47 -8.34
N LYS A 129 6.69 -10.45 -9.08
CA LYS A 129 5.66 -11.50 -9.02
C LYS A 129 6.25 -12.89 -9.28
N ALA A 130 7.14 -13.02 -10.26
CA ALA A 130 7.77 -14.30 -10.59
C ALA A 130 8.67 -14.82 -9.45
N VAL A 131 9.47 -13.95 -8.83
CA VAL A 131 10.32 -14.32 -7.67
C VAL A 131 9.45 -14.71 -6.48
N MET A 132 8.45 -13.90 -6.15
CA MET A 132 7.56 -14.14 -5.00
C MET A 132 6.71 -15.41 -5.18
N ALA A 133 6.38 -15.80 -6.41
CA ALA A 133 5.70 -17.07 -6.68
C ALA A 133 6.52 -18.32 -6.29
N ARG A 134 7.84 -18.19 -6.10
CA ARG A 134 8.70 -19.26 -5.57
C ARG A 134 8.76 -19.29 -4.04
N LEU A 135 8.11 -18.33 -3.37
CA LEU A 135 8.16 -18.11 -1.93
C LEU A 135 6.73 -18.02 -1.37
N PRO A 136 5.96 -19.13 -1.38
CA PRO A 136 4.52 -19.10 -1.08
C PRO A 136 4.19 -18.60 0.33
N ASP A 137 5.09 -18.78 1.30
CA ASP A 137 4.95 -18.32 2.68
C ASP A 137 5.50 -16.90 2.90
N ARG A 138 5.74 -16.17 1.81
CA ARG A 138 6.27 -14.81 1.82
C ARG A 138 5.37 -13.92 0.98
N VAL A 139 5.21 -12.70 1.44
CA VAL A 139 4.47 -11.66 0.72
C VAL A 139 5.30 -10.40 0.65
N TRP A 140 4.85 -9.43 -0.15
CA TRP A 140 5.53 -8.16 -0.31
C TRP A 140 4.53 -7.01 -0.30
N ARG A 141 4.96 -5.86 0.20
CA ARG A 141 4.18 -4.62 0.16
C ARG A 141 5.07 -3.39 0.18
N VAL A 142 4.56 -2.30 -0.37
CA VAL A 142 5.16 -0.98 -0.17
C VAL A 142 4.68 -0.42 1.17
N LEU A 143 5.64 -0.10 2.04
CA LEU A 143 5.41 0.52 3.34
C LEU A 143 5.17 2.03 3.20
N PRO A 144 4.70 2.70 4.26
CA PRO A 144 4.30 4.11 4.15
C PRO A 144 5.46 5.09 3.95
N ASP A 145 6.69 4.70 4.28
CA ASP A 145 7.89 5.46 3.92
C ASP A 145 8.26 5.32 2.42
N GLY A 146 7.56 4.47 1.67
CA GLY A 146 7.79 4.17 0.26
C GLY A 146 8.75 3.01 0.02
N THR A 147 9.30 2.39 1.07
CA THR A 147 10.18 1.22 0.94
C THR A 147 9.37 -0.04 0.65
N THR A 148 9.96 -0.99 -0.08
CA THR A 148 9.34 -2.29 -0.33
C THR A 148 9.82 -3.31 0.68
N TRP A 149 8.90 -3.80 1.51
CA TRP A 149 9.11 -4.90 2.44
C TRP A 149 8.72 -6.23 1.80
N ALA A 150 9.45 -7.30 2.11
CA ALA A 150 9.05 -8.66 1.78
C ALA A 150 9.42 -9.63 2.90
N GLY A 151 8.50 -10.50 3.30
CA GLY A 151 8.69 -11.38 4.45
C GLY A 151 7.46 -12.23 4.77
N ALA A 152 7.53 -12.97 5.88
CA ALA A 152 6.39 -13.65 6.45
C ALA A 152 5.51 -12.67 7.24
N GLU A 153 4.19 -12.85 7.21
CA GLU A 153 3.29 -12.05 8.04
C GLU A 153 3.39 -12.48 9.51
N ALA A 154 3.78 -11.54 10.37
CA ALA A 154 3.77 -11.75 11.81
C ALA A 154 2.38 -11.55 12.45
N TRP A 155 1.47 -10.87 11.74
CA TRP A 155 0.12 -10.53 12.21
C TRP A 155 0.09 -9.90 13.62
N PRO A 156 0.87 -8.85 13.90
CA PRO A 156 0.83 -8.17 15.18
C PRO A 156 -0.56 -7.58 15.46
N GLN A 157 -0.81 -7.25 16.73
CA GLN A 157 -2.01 -6.52 17.12
C GLN A 157 -2.03 -5.15 16.43
N GLY A 158 -3.14 -4.83 15.77
CA GLY A 158 -3.38 -3.53 15.14
C GLY A 158 -3.66 -2.43 16.15
N PRO A 159 -3.81 -1.17 15.70
CA PRO A 159 -4.08 -0.04 16.58
C PRO A 159 -5.39 -0.23 17.34
N GLU A 160 -5.43 0.26 18.58
CA GLU A 160 -6.61 0.21 19.45
C GLU A 160 -7.62 1.31 19.10
N GLY A 161 -8.83 1.21 19.66
CA GLY A 161 -9.85 2.24 19.50
C GLY A 161 -10.61 2.21 18.17
N ALA A 162 -10.50 1.12 17.39
CA ALA A 162 -11.36 0.93 16.23
C ALA A 162 -12.83 0.84 16.67
N VAL A 163 -13.69 1.68 16.11
CA VAL A 163 -15.14 1.68 16.37
C VAL A 163 -15.87 1.34 15.09
N VAL A 164 -16.63 0.25 15.10
CA VAL A 164 -17.40 -0.23 13.95
C VAL A 164 -18.66 0.63 13.80
N ALA A 165 -18.81 1.26 12.65
CA ALA A 165 -19.99 2.04 12.26
C ALA A 165 -20.99 1.23 11.44
N ASP A 166 -20.52 0.26 10.65
CA ASP A 166 -21.33 -0.66 9.86
C ASP A 166 -20.53 -1.94 9.59
N ALA A 167 -21.19 -3.07 9.34
CA ALA A 167 -20.53 -4.35 9.15
C ALA A 167 -21.31 -5.30 8.26
N ALA A 168 -20.57 -6.07 7.46
CA ALA A 168 -21.06 -7.26 6.76
C ALA A 168 -20.09 -8.41 7.03
N PRO A 169 -20.15 -9.05 8.23
CA PRO A 169 -19.17 -10.04 8.66
C PRO A 169 -19.07 -11.25 7.71
N GLN A 170 -20.18 -11.64 7.09
CA GLN A 170 -20.25 -12.71 6.08
C GLN A 170 -19.39 -12.44 4.84
N ARG A 171 -19.02 -11.17 4.60
CA ARG A 171 -18.14 -10.73 3.51
C ARG A 171 -16.74 -10.35 4.00
N GLY A 172 -16.46 -10.55 5.29
CA GLY A 172 -15.24 -10.06 5.94
C GLY A 172 -15.09 -8.55 5.84
N TRP A 173 -16.18 -7.78 5.79
CA TRP A 173 -16.14 -6.33 5.60
C TRP A 173 -16.65 -5.59 6.83
N PHE A 174 -15.92 -4.54 7.23
CA PHE A 174 -16.31 -3.61 8.29
C PHE A 174 -16.06 -2.17 7.86
N SER A 175 -16.96 -1.28 8.23
CA SER A 175 -16.80 0.17 8.11
C SER A 175 -16.53 0.75 9.49
N LEU A 176 -15.39 1.41 9.64
CA LEU A 176 -14.94 1.99 10.89
C LEU A 176 -15.09 3.52 10.87
N LEU A 177 -15.12 4.11 12.06
CA LEU A 177 -14.73 5.52 12.20
C LEU A 177 -13.32 5.75 11.61
N PRO A 178 -12.99 7.00 11.22
CA PRO A 178 -11.71 7.29 10.55
C PRO A 178 -10.52 6.82 11.38
N MET A 179 -9.64 6.03 10.78
CA MET A 179 -8.49 5.43 11.47
C MET A 179 -7.27 5.36 10.52
N PRO A 180 -6.61 6.50 10.22
CA PRO A 180 -5.53 6.54 9.22
C PRO A 180 -4.32 5.68 9.56
N ALA A 181 -4.01 5.54 10.86
CA ALA A 181 -2.91 4.69 11.31
C ALA A 181 -3.12 3.18 11.04
N LEU A 182 -4.34 2.75 10.67
CA LEU A 182 -4.65 1.35 10.42
C LEU A 182 -4.03 0.84 9.11
N ARG A 183 -3.29 -0.26 9.20
CA ARG A 183 -2.58 -0.88 8.08
C ARG A 183 -3.00 -2.35 7.92
N PRO A 184 -2.93 -2.92 6.71
CA PRO A 184 -3.01 -4.37 6.53
C PRO A 184 -1.84 -5.11 7.21
N GLY A 185 -1.98 -6.43 7.36
CA GLY A 185 -0.96 -7.27 7.99
C GLY A 185 -1.03 -7.27 9.52
N VAL A 186 -2.16 -6.87 10.11
CA VAL A 186 -2.40 -6.86 11.56
C VAL A 186 -3.65 -7.65 11.92
N VAL A 187 -3.77 -8.08 13.17
CA VAL A 187 -5.05 -8.54 13.75
C VAL A 187 -5.76 -7.34 14.37
N LEU A 188 -6.97 -7.04 13.90
CA LEU A 188 -7.73 -5.90 14.38
C LEU A 188 -8.72 -6.31 15.46
N LYS A 189 -8.76 -5.54 16.55
CA LYS A 189 -9.84 -5.57 17.54
C LYS A 189 -10.60 -4.26 17.47
N GLY A 190 -11.91 -4.30 17.63
CA GLY A 190 -12.75 -3.11 17.58
C GLY A 190 -13.98 -3.22 18.45
N LEU A 191 -14.54 -2.07 18.80
CA LEU A 191 -15.83 -1.94 19.46
C LEU A 191 -16.93 -2.16 18.42
N TRP A 192 -17.68 -3.25 18.59
CA TRP A 192 -18.80 -3.63 17.74
C TRP A 192 -19.96 -4.11 18.62
N ASP A 193 -21.15 -3.54 18.43
CA ASP A 193 -22.34 -3.80 19.25
C ASP A 193 -22.08 -3.63 20.76
N GLY A 194 -21.31 -2.61 21.13
CA GLY A 194 -20.97 -2.29 22.52
C GLY A 194 -19.94 -3.22 23.17
N GLN A 195 -19.35 -4.15 22.42
CA GLN A 195 -18.33 -5.07 22.92
C GLN A 195 -17.04 -4.98 22.10
N VAL A 196 -15.90 -5.06 22.78
CA VAL A 196 -14.61 -5.19 22.10
C VAL A 196 -14.46 -6.63 21.62
N ARG A 197 -14.32 -6.81 20.30
CA ARG A 197 -14.17 -8.12 19.65
C ARG A 197 -13.02 -8.09 18.67
N GLU A 198 -12.42 -9.26 18.44
CA GLU A 198 -11.53 -9.45 17.31
C GLU A 198 -12.35 -9.43 16.01
N LEU A 199 -11.95 -8.57 15.08
CA LEU A 199 -12.58 -8.45 13.76
C LEU A 199 -11.90 -9.38 12.75
N GLY A 200 -10.61 -9.67 12.93
CA GLY A 200 -9.84 -10.61 12.11
C GLY A 200 -8.53 -10.03 11.58
N ARG A 201 -7.88 -10.78 10.67
CA ARG A 201 -6.63 -10.36 10.02
C ARG A 201 -6.93 -9.37 8.90
N VAL A 202 -6.37 -8.17 8.95
CA VAL A 202 -6.64 -7.11 7.99
C VAL A 202 -5.89 -7.37 6.68
N GLU A 203 -6.64 -7.64 5.62
CA GLU A 203 -6.14 -7.93 4.27
C GLU A 203 -6.09 -6.67 3.38
N ARG A 204 -7.00 -5.72 3.62
CA ARG A 204 -7.07 -4.48 2.86
C ARG A 204 -7.73 -3.38 3.69
N VAL A 205 -7.17 -2.19 3.62
CA VAL A 205 -7.72 -0.97 4.21
C VAL A 205 -8.07 0.00 3.10
N ILE A 206 -9.21 0.66 3.22
CA ILE A 206 -9.67 1.70 2.29
C ILE A 206 -10.08 2.92 3.12
N HIS A 207 -9.32 4.01 2.99
CA HIS A 207 -9.71 5.30 3.58
C HIS A 207 -10.52 6.09 2.56
N GLN A 208 -11.75 6.44 2.92
CA GLN A 208 -12.62 7.29 2.11
C GLN A 208 -12.60 8.71 2.67
N ILE A 209 -12.22 9.66 1.82
CA ILE A 209 -12.11 11.09 2.13
C ILE A 209 -13.27 11.85 1.48
N GLY A 210 -13.82 12.83 2.18
CA GLY A 210 -14.90 13.70 1.70
C GLY A 210 -16.13 13.68 2.62
N ALA A 211 -17.32 13.77 2.05
CA ALA A 211 -18.58 13.92 2.79
C ALA A 211 -18.86 12.80 3.82
N LYS A 212 -18.37 11.59 3.56
CA LYS A 212 -18.42 10.46 4.50
C LYS A 212 -17.00 9.98 4.78
N LEU A 213 -16.38 10.57 5.81
CA LEU A 213 -15.06 10.16 6.26
C LEU A 213 -15.16 8.81 6.99
N ARG A 214 -14.57 7.76 6.40
CA ARG A 214 -14.66 6.38 6.89
C ARG A 214 -13.39 5.60 6.55
N THR A 215 -13.15 4.55 7.34
CA THR A 215 -12.13 3.54 7.03
C THR A 215 -12.82 2.20 6.85
N ALA A 216 -12.90 1.72 5.61
CA ALA A 216 -13.41 0.39 5.32
C ALA A 216 -12.26 -0.61 5.40
N VAL A 217 -12.50 -1.75 6.03
CA VAL A 217 -11.53 -2.84 6.13
C VAL A 217 -12.12 -4.13 5.61
N TYR A 218 -11.27 -4.87 4.93
CA TYR A 218 -11.52 -6.26 4.56
C TYR A 218 -10.61 -7.13 5.39
N VAL A 219 -11.21 -8.04 6.13
CA VAL A 219 -10.52 -9.04 6.92
C VAL A 219 -10.57 -10.40 6.21
N GLY A 220 -9.52 -11.18 6.39
CA GLY A 220 -9.41 -12.57 5.92
C GLY A 220 -9.04 -13.49 7.07
N GLY A 221 -9.26 -14.78 6.89
CA GLY A 221 -9.01 -15.83 7.87
C GLY A 221 -9.39 -17.17 7.31
#